data_AF-A0A1B9XYW6-F1
#
_entry.id   AF-A0A1B9XYW6-F1
#
_cell.length_a   1.000
_cell.length_b   1.000
_cell.length_c   1.000
_cell.angle_alpha   90.00
_cell.angle_beta   90.00
_cell.angle_gamma   90.00
#
_symmetry.space_group_name_H-M   'P 1'
#
loop_
_entity.id
_entity.type
_entity.pdbx_description
1 polymer ?
#
loop_
_entity_poly.entity_id
_entity_poly.type
_entity_poly.pdbx_seq_one_letter_code
_entity_poly.pdbx_strand_id
1 'polypeptide(L)'
;MKKIRLLILLPVFYGIFCFLIIGCGGKKEKNKLNSQIEYEFEREMIIYDFGNGSTEKVELYIDKLNDTIGNQVFAYNNEIIDYSKSLFYELSIEKIKSSNEYNGIIKYHFNPNNEGKLIGFTFTVISKTEKKTDFINFENYDKIKNQLEFKFKNNSDTIVGHIHSQHTMDIKNNEEKIRFREIFISVDNYTKTNNPFTKGLR
;
A
#
# COMPACT_ATOMS: atom_id res chain seq x y z
N MET A 1 15.48 -94.25 27.73
CA MET A 1 16.34 -95.22 27.01
C MET A 1 16.34 -94.87 25.52
N LYS A 2 17.54 -94.86 24.89
CA LYS A 2 17.84 -94.92 23.43
C LYS A 2 17.09 -93.90 22.53
N LYS A 3 17.64 -92.75 22.08
CA LYS A 3 18.89 -92.38 21.38
C LYS A 3 18.81 -92.62 19.84
N ILE A 4 19.29 -91.60 19.09
CA ILE A 4 19.89 -91.58 17.72
C ILE A 4 18.87 -91.61 16.54
N ARG A 5 18.97 -90.90 15.39
CA ARG A 5 20.06 -90.22 14.63
C ARG A 5 19.45 -89.05 13.80
N LEU A 6 20.00 -87.84 13.67
CA LEU A 6 21.20 -87.33 12.96
C LEU A 6 21.43 -87.85 11.52
N LEU A 7 21.23 -86.99 10.52
CA LEU A 7 22.12 -86.64 9.38
C LEU A 7 21.34 -85.67 8.44
N ILE A 8 21.62 -84.36 8.40
CA ILE A 8 22.62 -83.62 7.59
C ILE A 8 22.39 -83.72 6.07
N LEU A 9 22.08 -82.59 5.43
CA LEU A 9 22.71 -82.09 4.19
C LEU A 9 22.30 -80.62 3.91
N LEU A 10 23.17 -79.71 4.31
CA LEU A 10 23.40 -78.36 3.74
C LEU A 10 24.30 -78.54 2.48
N PRO A 11 24.64 -77.51 1.65
CA PRO A 11 24.19 -76.10 1.54
C PRO A 11 24.00 -75.69 0.04
N VAL A 12 24.09 -74.39 -0.27
CA VAL A 12 24.34 -73.69 -1.58
C VAL A 12 23.13 -72.81 -1.96
N PHE A 13 23.20 -71.50 -2.18
CA PHE A 13 24.25 -70.48 -2.19
C PHE A 13 23.46 -69.14 -2.03
N TYR A 14 23.84 -68.27 -1.08
CA TYR A 14 24.47 -66.97 -1.34
C TYR A 14 23.60 -65.85 -1.96
N GLY A 15 23.64 -64.70 -1.29
CA GLY A 15 23.28 -63.38 -1.81
C GLY A 15 22.44 -62.56 -0.83
N ILE A 16 22.90 -62.29 0.39
CA ILE A 16 23.62 -61.04 0.76
C ILE A 16 23.12 -59.81 -0.02
N PHE A 17 22.24 -59.03 0.60
CA PHE A 17 22.53 -57.61 0.82
C PHE A 17 21.83 -57.13 2.10
N CYS A 18 22.55 -57.26 3.22
CA CYS A 18 22.29 -56.51 4.43
C CYS A 18 22.76 -55.07 4.25
N PHE A 19 22.14 -54.16 5.00
CA PHE A 19 22.49 -52.74 5.18
C PHE A 19 22.24 -51.92 3.90
N LEU A 20 21.39 -50.89 3.94
CA LEU A 20 21.73 -49.60 4.53
C LEU A 20 20.48 -48.94 5.14
N ILE A 21 20.27 -49.14 6.44
CA ILE A 21 19.57 -48.16 7.27
C ILE A 21 20.63 -47.11 7.63
N ILE A 22 20.99 -46.26 6.66
CA ILE A 22 21.77 -45.05 6.95
C ILE A 22 20.78 -43.91 7.02
N GLY A 23 20.71 -43.31 8.20
CA GLY A 23 19.93 -42.12 8.44
C GLY A 23 20.27 -41.02 7.43
N CYS A 24 19.24 -40.52 6.76
CA CYS A 24 19.29 -39.16 6.27
C CYS A 24 18.89 -38.29 7.46
N GLY A 25 19.88 -37.77 8.18
CA GLY A 25 19.70 -36.55 8.94
C GLY A 25 19.24 -35.51 7.95
N GLY A 26 17.92 -35.36 7.82
CA GLY A 26 17.31 -34.43 6.90
C GLY A 26 17.86 -33.07 7.23
N LYS A 27 18.79 -32.59 6.39
CA LYS A 27 19.01 -31.15 6.27
C LYS A 27 17.61 -30.59 6.10
N LYS A 28 17.14 -29.84 7.09
CA LYS A 28 16.04 -28.90 6.86
C LYS A 28 16.57 -28.02 5.74
N GLU A 29 16.24 -28.38 4.50
CA GLU A 29 16.14 -27.39 3.46
C GLU A 29 15.19 -26.36 4.04
N LYS A 30 15.78 -25.24 4.47
CA LYS A 30 15.07 -23.99 4.44
C LYS A 30 14.70 -23.86 2.97
N ASN A 31 13.53 -24.39 2.61
CA ASN A 31 12.76 -23.82 1.53
C ASN A 31 12.74 -22.33 1.88
N LYS A 32 13.63 -21.57 1.25
CA LYS A 32 13.37 -20.17 0.99
C LYS A 32 12.11 -20.24 0.16
N LEU A 33 10.97 -20.28 0.83
CA LEU A 33 9.72 -19.86 0.26
C LEU A 33 10.06 -18.47 -0.25
N ASN A 34 10.30 -18.37 -1.54
CA ASN A 34 10.43 -17.10 -2.20
C ASN A 34 8.99 -16.60 -2.24
N SER A 35 8.48 -16.16 -1.08
CA SER A 35 7.16 -15.60 -0.94
C SER A 35 7.23 -14.27 -1.68
N GLN A 36 6.99 -14.34 -2.98
CA GLN A 36 6.80 -13.16 -3.79
C GLN A 36 5.68 -12.37 -3.10
N ILE A 37 6.00 -11.15 -2.68
CA ILE A 37 5.03 -10.30 -1.99
C ILE A 37 3.88 -10.10 -2.98
N GLU A 38 2.71 -10.58 -2.60
CA GLU A 38 1.51 -10.42 -3.39
C GLU A 38 0.91 -9.05 -3.07
N TYR A 39 0.82 -8.18 -4.07
CA TYR A 39 0.22 -6.86 -3.95
C TYR A 39 -1.24 -6.93 -4.35
N GLU A 40 -2.09 -6.19 -3.65
CA GLU A 40 -3.52 -6.13 -3.88
C GLU A 40 -3.89 -5.17 -5.00
N PHE A 41 -3.15 -4.07 -5.10
CA PHE A 41 -3.39 -3.03 -6.09
C PHE A 41 -2.13 -2.66 -6.86
N GLU A 42 -2.32 -2.28 -8.12
CA GLU A 42 -1.36 -1.59 -8.96
C GLU A 42 -1.90 -0.21 -9.32
N ARG A 43 -1.07 0.83 -9.18
CA ARG A 43 -1.41 2.22 -9.50
C ARG A 43 -1.06 2.52 -10.94
N GLU A 44 -1.98 3.13 -11.65
CA GLU A 44 -1.75 3.61 -13.02
C GLU A 44 -2.26 5.03 -13.20
N MET A 45 -1.58 5.78 -14.08
CA MET A 45 -2.02 7.10 -14.52
C MET A 45 -2.64 6.95 -15.90
N ILE A 46 -3.95 7.23 -16.01
CA ILE A 46 -4.64 7.30 -17.30
C ILE A 46 -4.71 8.76 -17.74
N ILE A 47 -4.51 9.01 -19.04
CA ILE A 47 -4.59 10.35 -19.63
C ILE A 47 -5.80 10.39 -20.57
N TYR A 48 -6.71 11.31 -20.31
CA TYR A 48 -7.82 11.66 -21.19
C TYR A 48 -7.49 12.95 -21.92
N ASP A 49 -7.57 12.92 -23.25
CA ASP A 49 -7.46 14.11 -24.10
C ASP A 49 -8.85 14.46 -24.64
N PHE A 50 -9.35 15.63 -24.26
CA PHE A 50 -10.67 16.11 -24.67
C PHE A 50 -10.61 16.95 -25.95
N GLY A 51 -9.43 17.09 -26.56
CA GLY A 51 -9.17 18.05 -27.62
C GLY A 51 -9.08 19.49 -27.10
N ASN A 52 -8.77 20.42 -28.00
CA ASN A 52 -8.66 21.85 -27.69
C ASN A 52 -7.63 22.20 -26.60
N GLY A 53 -6.60 21.37 -26.44
CA GLY A 53 -5.55 21.55 -25.43
C GLY A 53 -5.99 21.20 -24.00
N SER A 54 -7.18 20.64 -23.78
CA SER A 54 -7.62 20.19 -22.46
C SER A 54 -7.33 18.71 -22.26
N THR A 55 -6.61 18.39 -21.19
CA THR A 55 -6.31 17.00 -20.81
C THR A 55 -6.59 16.78 -19.33
N GLU A 56 -6.88 15.54 -18.95
CA GLU A 56 -7.03 15.13 -17.56
C GLU A 56 -6.21 13.87 -17.31
N LYS A 57 -5.40 13.88 -16.25
CA LYS A 57 -4.73 12.69 -15.76
C LYS A 57 -5.44 12.19 -14.52
N VAL A 58 -5.82 10.92 -14.51
CA VAL A 58 -6.48 10.28 -13.38
C VAL A 58 -5.59 9.17 -12.86
N GLU A 59 -5.28 9.22 -11.57
CA GLU A 59 -4.66 8.10 -10.88
C GLU A 59 -5.73 7.08 -10.50
N LEU A 60 -5.51 5.84 -10.91
CA LEU A 60 -6.36 4.70 -10.58
C LEU A 60 -5.58 3.67 -9.77
N TYR A 61 -6.24 3.04 -8.82
CA TYR A 61 -5.85 1.73 -8.31
C TYR A 61 -6.60 0.65 -9.08
N ILE A 62 -5.88 -0.35 -9.58
CA ILE A 62 -6.41 -1.51 -10.29
C ILE A 62 -6.19 -2.72 -9.39
N ASP A 63 -7.27 -3.42 -9.04
CA ASP A 63 -7.18 -4.63 -8.22
C ASP A 63 -6.92 -5.89 -9.09
N LYS A 64 -6.79 -7.05 -8.43
CA LYS A 64 -6.55 -8.34 -9.11
C LYS A 64 -7.69 -8.81 -10.01
N LEU A 65 -8.90 -8.26 -9.84
CA LEU A 65 -10.07 -8.54 -10.67
C LEU A 65 -10.23 -7.53 -11.82
N ASN A 66 -9.28 -6.59 -11.95
CA ASN A 66 -9.31 -5.43 -12.85
C ASN A 66 -10.42 -4.42 -12.51
N ASP A 67 -10.89 -4.39 -11.27
CA ASP A 67 -11.73 -3.28 -10.78
C ASP A 67 -10.86 -2.05 -10.55
N THR A 68 -11.34 -0.90 -11.01
CA THR A 68 -10.61 0.37 -10.90
C THR A 68 -11.22 1.29 -9.84
N ILE A 69 -10.36 1.95 -9.06
CA ILE A 69 -10.75 2.94 -8.03
C ILE A 69 -9.99 4.24 -8.32
N GLY A 70 -10.72 5.34 -8.55
CA GLY A 70 -10.11 6.65 -8.74
C GLY A 70 -9.54 7.22 -7.45
N ASN A 71 -8.36 7.84 -7.52
CA ASN A 71 -7.68 8.40 -6.35
C ASN A 71 -7.36 9.90 -6.48
N GLN A 72 -6.77 10.30 -7.60
CA GLN A 72 -6.33 11.68 -7.84
C GLN A 72 -6.70 12.12 -9.25
N VAL A 73 -7.01 13.40 -9.41
CA VAL A 73 -7.35 14.02 -10.70
C VAL A 73 -6.52 15.26 -10.92
N PHE A 74 -5.82 15.31 -12.05
CA PHE A 74 -5.01 16.44 -12.50
C PHE A 74 -5.58 16.93 -13.83
N ALA A 75 -6.23 18.08 -13.82
CA ALA A 75 -6.74 18.70 -15.04
C ALA A 75 -5.71 19.69 -15.60
N TYR A 76 -5.62 19.79 -16.91
CA TYR A 76 -4.73 20.70 -17.61
C TYR A 76 -5.47 21.46 -18.72
N ASN A 77 -5.04 22.69 -18.95
CA ASN A 77 -5.45 23.52 -20.08
C ASN A 77 -4.18 24.08 -20.75
N ASN A 78 -3.92 23.65 -21.99
CA ASN A 78 -2.68 23.94 -22.72
C ASN A 78 -1.43 23.61 -21.90
N GLU A 79 -1.36 22.38 -21.38
CA GLU A 79 -0.25 21.83 -20.56
C GLU A 79 -0.05 22.49 -19.17
N ILE A 80 -0.79 23.56 -18.86
CA ILE A 80 -0.77 24.21 -17.55
C ILE A 80 -1.84 23.57 -16.68
N ILE A 81 -1.50 23.24 -15.43
CA ILE A 81 -2.45 22.64 -14.49
C ILE A 81 -3.62 23.61 -14.21
N ASP A 82 -4.84 23.11 -14.39
CA ASP A 82 -6.08 23.79 -14.05
C ASP A 82 -6.47 23.39 -12.63
N TYR A 83 -6.00 24.15 -11.65
CA TYR A 83 -6.32 23.93 -10.23
C TYR A 83 -7.83 24.02 -9.92
N SER A 84 -8.63 24.66 -10.79
CA SER A 84 -10.08 24.72 -10.61
C SER A 84 -10.79 23.39 -10.92
N LYS A 85 -10.11 22.47 -11.60
CA LYS A 85 -10.65 21.14 -11.96
C LYS A 85 -9.83 19.99 -11.39
N SER A 86 -8.79 20.29 -10.62
CA SER A 86 -7.87 19.29 -10.06
C SER A 86 -8.18 18.99 -8.59
N LEU A 87 -7.96 17.75 -8.18
CA LEU A 87 -8.03 17.27 -6.80
C LEU A 87 -6.94 16.22 -6.58
N PHE A 88 -5.86 16.61 -5.91
CA PHE A 88 -4.67 15.76 -5.76
C PHE A 88 -3.83 16.15 -4.55
N TYR A 89 -2.82 15.34 -4.24
CA TYR A 89 -1.78 15.69 -3.28
C TYR A 89 -0.38 15.62 -3.91
N GLU A 90 0.54 16.41 -3.35
CA GLU A 90 1.98 16.25 -3.58
C GLU A 90 2.59 15.63 -2.33
N LEU A 91 3.43 14.61 -2.49
CA LEU A 91 4.17 13.98 -1.40
C LEU A 91 5.66 14.12 -1.64
N SER A 92 6.34 14.79 -0.72
CA SER A 92 7.80 14.81 -0.63
C SER A 92 8.21 14.09 0.63
N ILE A 93 9.09 13.09 0.52
CA ILE A 93 9.57 12.33 1.68
C ILE A 93 11.07 12.09 1.60
N GLU A 94 11.73 12.21 2.74
CA GLU A 94 13.16 11.97 2.90
C GLU A 94 13.41 11.08 4.12
N LYS A 95 14.21 10.03 3.92
CA LYS A 95 14.69 9.19 5.02
C LYS A 95 15.88 9.87 5.70
N ILE A 96 15.81 10.04 7.02
CA ILE A 96 16.92 10.55 7.81
C ILE A 96 18.06 9.53 7.79
N LYS A 97 19.24 9.97 7.37
CA LYS A 97 20.45 9.14 7.23
C LYS A 97 20.74 8.33 8.51
N SER A 98 21.05 7.05 8.32
CA SER A 98 21.39 6.11 9.41
C SER A 98 20.29 5.94 10.47
N SER A 99 19.03 6.17 10.10
CA SER A 99 17.88 5.94 10.98
C SER A 99 16.72 5.31 10.21
N ASN A 100 15.70 4.86 10.94
CA ASN A 100 14.41 4.46 10.37
C ASN A 100 13.37 5.59 10.47
N GLU A 101 13.81 6.84 10.57
CA GLU A 101 12.94 8.02 10.60
C GLU A 101 12.79 8.62 9.21
N TYR A 102 11.59 9.09 8.90
CA TYR A 102 11.25 9.82 7.69
C TYR A 102 10.69 11.18 8.07
N ASN A 103 11.14 12.20 7.34
CA ASN A 103 10.50 13.50 7.30
C ASN A 103 9.73 13.62 5.98
N GLY A 104 8.58 14.26 6.00
CA GLY A 104 7.86 14.52 4.77
C GLY A 104 6.94 15.72 4.83
N ILE A 105 6.49 16.09 3.63
CA ILE A 105 5.57 17.19 3.39
C ILE A 105 4.48 16.65 2.47
N ILE A 106 3.22 16.86 2.86
CA ILE A 106 2.06 16.69 1.99
C ILE A 106 1.49 18.05 1.66
N LYS A 107 1.33 18.35 0.37
CA LYS A 107 0.49 19.47 -0.07
C LYS A 107 -0.81 18.92 -0.62
N TYR A 108 -1.91 19.61 -0.36
CA TYR A 108 -3.24 19.18 -0.78
C TYR A 108 -3.87 20.24 -1.67
N HIS A 109 -4.23 19.85 -2.88
CA HIS A 109 -4.76 20.75 -3.90
C HIS A 109 -6.21 20.42 -4.17
N PHE A 110 -7.08 21.41 -4.04
CA PHE A 110 -8.52 21.29 -4.25
C PHE A 110 -9.11 22.61 -4.75
N ASN A 111 -10.23 22.54 -5.47
CA ASN A 111 -10.99 23.74 -5.86
C ASN A 111 -12.00 24.13 -4.76
N PRO A 112 -11.85 25.28 -4.09
CA PRO A 112 -12.80 25.71 -3.05
C PRO A 112 -14.21 25.99 -3.60
N ASN A 113 -14.36 26.29 -4.90
CA ASN A 113 -15.68 26.48 -5.52
C ASN A 113 -16.42 25.15 -5.73
N ASN A 114 -15.68 24.03 -5.86
CA ASN A 114 -16.29 22.71 -6.01
C ASN A 114 -16.42 22.00 -4.66
N GLU A 115 -15.33 22.00 -3.88
CA GLU A 115 -15.24 21.25 -2.62
C GLU A 115 -15.78 22.02 -1.43
N GLY A 116 -15.60 23.34 -1.42
CA GLY A 116 -15.86 24.21 -0.28
C GLY A 116 -14.60 24.52 0.53
N LYS A 117 -14.77 25.30 1.59
CA LYS A 117 -13.70 25.70 2.50
C LYS A 117 -13.21 24.49 3.29
N LEU A 118 -11.90 24.26 3.28
CA LEU A 118 -11.26 23.24 4.10
C LEU A 118 -11.34 23.58 5.59
N ILE A 119 -12.05 22.75 6.35
CA ILE A 119 -12.21 22.90 7.79
C ILE A 119 -11.36 21.91 8.58
N GLY A 120 -11.19 20.68 8.09
CA GLY A 120 -10.39 19.62 8.72
C GLY A 120 -9.49 18.92 7.70
N PHE A 121 -8.30 18.53 8.14
CA PHE A 121 -7.34 17.76 7.34
C PHE A 121 -6.54 16.86 8.26
N THR A 122 -6.59 15.56 7.99
CA THR A 122 -5.82 14.55 8.71
C THR A 122 -5.05 13.71 7.70
N PHE A 123 -3.75 13.53 7.94
CA PHE A 123 -2.95 12.53 7.25
C PHE A 123 -2.65 11.39 8.21
N THR A 124 -3.05 10.17 7.86
CA THR A 124 -2.74 8.95 8.61
C THR A 124 -1.76 8.11 7.84
N VAL A 125 -0.66 7.71 8.48
CA VAL A 125 0.35 6.81 7.90
C VAL A 125 0.48 5.52 8.68
N ILE A 126 0.76 4.42 7.99
CA ILE A 126 1.07 3.13 8.59
C ILE A 126 2.56 3.07 8.91
N SER A 127 2.89 3.05 10.19
CA SER A 127 4.24 2.89 10.72
C SER A 127 4.50 1.43 11.05
N LYS A 128 5.48 0.80 10.39
CA LYS A 128 5.92 -0.55 10.72
C LYS A 128 7.31 -0.49 11.34
N THR A 129 7.42 -0.84 12.62
CA THR A 129 8.70 -0.97 13.33
C THR A 129 8.94 -2.43 13.70
N GLU A 130 10.12 -2.76 14.24
CA GLU A 130 10.43 -4.14 14.67
C GLU A 130 9.46 -4.66 15.74
N LYS A 131 8.90 -3.74 16.53
CA LYS A 131 8.08 -4.07 17.70
C LYS A 131 6.60 -4.10 17.39
N LYS A 132 6.13 -3.26 16.46
CA LYS A 132 4.70 -3.07 16.20
C LYS A 132 4.42 -2.40 14.86
N THR A 133 3.18 -2.57 14.41
CA THR A 133 2.55 -1.76 13.35
C THR A 133 1.55 -0.82 14.00
N ASP A 134 1.65 0.48 13.72
CA ASP A 134 0.74 1.51 14.21
C ASP A 134 0.17 2.35 13.07
N PHE A 135 -0.94 3.02 13.34
CA PHE A 135 -1.46 4.12 12.55
C PHE A 135 -1.11 5.43 13.26
N ILE A 136 -0.41 6.33 12.57
CA ILE A 136 0.00 7.62 13.12
C ILE A 136 -0.77 8.71 12.39
N ASN A 137 -1.49 9.53 13.15
CA ASN A 137 -2.28 10.65 12.63
C ASN A 137 -1.50 11.96 12.77
N PHE A 138 -1.57 12.78 11.74
CA PHE A 138 -1.06 14.15 11.71
C PHE A 138 -2.21 15.09 11.36
N GLU A 139 -2.44 16.09 12.20
CA GLU A 139 -3.57 17.03 12.09
C GLU A 139 -3.09 18.50 12.02
N ASN A 140 -1.77 18.71 12.00
CA ASN A 140 -1.11 20.01 12.00
C ASN A 140 -0.99 20.63 10.59
N TYR A 141 -2.09 20.65 9.84
CA TYR A 141 -2.11 21.22 8.49
C TYR A 141 -2.00 22.75 8.53
N ASP A 142 -0.97 23.30 7.88
CA ASP A 142 -0.76 24.74 7.70
C ASP A 142 -1.59 25.24 6.51
N LYS A 143 -2.72 25.90 6.82
CA LYS A 143 -3.62 26.45 5.80
C LYS A 143 -3.03 27.64 5.03
N ILE A 144 -2.01 28.31 5.57
CA ILE A 144 -1.35 29.45 4.90
C ILE A 144 -0.37 28.92 3.85
N LYS A 145 0.41 27.89 4.20
CA LYS A 145 1.36 27.25 3.29
C LYS A 145 0.74 26.15 2.43
N ASN A 146 -0.50 25.76 2.71
CA ASN A 146 -1.21 24.68 2.04
C ASN A 146 -0.47 23.33 2.15
N GLN A 147 0.09 23.04 3.33
CA GLN A 147 0.91 21.86 3.55
C GLN A 147 0.81 21.29 4.96
N LEU A 148 1.11 20.01 5.11
CA LEU A 148 1.34 19.35 6.39
C LEU A 148 2.74 18.75 6.40
N GLU A 149 3.51 19.11 7.42
CA GLU A 149 4.82 18.52 7.70
C GLU A 149 4.64 17.39 8.72
N PHE A 150 5.26 16.24 8.44
CA PHE A 150 5.17 15.07 9.30
C PHE A 150 6.53 14.39 9.49
N LYS A 151 6.65 13.69 10.61
CA LYS A 151 7.82 12.89 10.94
C LYS A 151 7.39 11.60 11.62
N PHE A 152 7.89 10.46 11.16
CA PHE A 152 7.57 9.16 11.75
C PHE A 152 8.66 8.11 11.54
N LYS A 153 8.56 7.00 12.26
CA LYS A 153 9.46 5.85 12.12
C LYS A 153 8.85 4.79 11.22
N ASN A 154 9.64 4.21 10.32
CA ASN A 154 9.24 3.07 9.51
C ASN A 154 10.47 2.24 9.13
N ASN A 155 10.38 0.92 9.27
CA ASN A 155 11.46 0.00 8.90
C ASN A 155 11.49 -0.29 7.40
N SER A 156 10.38 -0.01 6.70
CA SER A 156 10.29 -0.07 5.25
C SER A 156 10.44 1.33 4.66
N ASP A 157 10.88 1.40 3.42
CA ASP A 157 10.77 2.57 2.54
C ASP A 157 9.39 2.72 1.91
N THR A 158 8.52 1.71 2.04
CA THR A 158 7.12 1.78 1.61
C THR A 158 6.32 2.63 2.59
N ILE A 159 5.73 3.69 2.06
CA ILE A 159 4.86 4.64 2.75
C ILE A 159 3.46 4.39 2.25
N VAL A 160 2.59 4.06 3.20
CA VAL A 160 1.19 3.74 2.97
C VAL A 160 0.38 4.55 3.96
N GLY A 161 -0.63 5.25 3.47
CA GLY A 161 -1.46 6.10 4.31
C GLY A 161 -2.73 6.53 3.61
N HIS A 162 -3.44 7.46 4.22
CA HIS A 162 -4.55 8.16 3.59
C HIS A 162 -4.66 9.58 4.12
N ILE A 163 -5.21 10.44 3.28
CA ILE A 163 -5.69 11.77 3.63
C ILE A 163 -7.19 11.67 3.86
N HIS A 164 -7.66 12.28 4.95
CA HIS A 164 -9.07 12.58 5.18
C HIS A 164 -9.20 14.09 5.31
N SER A 165 -9.91 14.70 4.36
CA SER A 165 -10.20 16.13 4.37
C SER A 165 -11.69 16.40 4.47
N GLN A 166 -12.02 17.46 5.19
CA GLN A 166 -13.39 17.86 5.49
C GLN A 166 -13.60 19.28 5.00
N HIS A 167 -14.61 19.46 4.16
CA HIS A 167 -14.95 20.73 3.53
C HIS A 167 -16.37 21.16 3.87
N THR A 168 -16.57 22.47 4.01
CA THR A 168 -17.91 23.07 4.16
C THR A 168 -18.19 24.10 3.09
N MET A 169 -19.44 24.19 2.66
CA MET A 169 -19.91 25.19 1.71
C MET A 169 -21.31 25.68 2.11
N ASP A 170 -21.48 26.99 2.15
CA ASP A 170 -22.79 27.59 2.41
C ASP A 170 -23.70 27.43 1.19
N ILE A 171 -24.91 26.92 1.41
CA ILE A 171 -25.93 26.81 0.37
C ILE A 171 -26.84 28.04 0.47
N LYS A 172 -26.67 29.02 -0.42
CA LYS A 172 -27.49 30.23 -0.44
C LYS A 172 -28.84 30.00 -1.13
N ASN A 173 -29.78 29.34 -0.46
CA ASN A 173 -31.15 29.12 -0.97
C ASN A 173 -32.22 29.48 0.08
N ASN A 174 -32.25 30.73 0.57
CA ASN A 174 -33.22 31.26 1.55
C ASN A 174 -33.32 30.49 2.90
N GLU A 175 -32.48 29.48 3.11
CA GLU A 175 -32.36 28.71 4.35
C GLU A 175 -30.87 28.62 4.69
N GLU A 176 -30.51 28.75 5.98
CA GLU A 176 -29.15 28.55 6.46
C GLU A 176 -28.82 27.04 6.45
N LYS A 177 -28.37 26.55 5.29
CA LYS A 177 -27.92 25.17 5.10
C LYS A 177 -26.44 25.14 4.76
N ILE A 178 -25.71 24.26 5.44
CA ILE A 178 -24.29 24.00 5.18
C ILE A 178 -24.18 22.64 4.50
N ARG A 179 -23.51 22.60 3.35
CA ARG A 179 -23.06 21.35 2.75
C ARG A 179 -21.76 20.92 3.42
N PHE A 180 -21.73 19.70 3.91
CA PHE A 180 -20.51 19.05 4.40
C PHE A 180 -20.05 18.02 3.38
N ARG A 181 -18.75 18.01 3.07
CA ARG A 181 -18.13 17.06 2.13
C ARG A 181 -16.88 16.48 2.76
N GLU A 182 -16.75 15.17 2.70
CA GLU A 182 -15.54 14.45 3.08
C GLU A 182 -14.87 13.91 1.82
N ILE A 183 -13.55 14.02 1.78
CA ILE A 183 -12.72 13.51 0.69
C ILE A 183 -11.67 12.61 1.32
N PHE A 184 -11.55 11.42 0.77
CA PHE A 184 -10.56 10.42 1.17
C PHE A 184 -9.62 10.18 -0.01
N ILE A 185 -8.31 10.25 0.23
CA ILE A 185 -7.29 9.98 -0.80
C ILE A 185 -6.29 9.00 -0.22
N SER A 186 -6.09 7.87 -0.91
CA SER A 186 -5.04 6.92 -0.54
C SER A 186 -3.67 7.50 -0.89
N VAL A 187 -2.72 7.38 0.03
CA VAL A 187 -1.36 7.88 -0.13
C VAL A 187 -0.38 6.72 -0.20
N ASP A 188 0.30 6.62 -1.33
CA ASP A 188 1.32 5.60 -1.58
C ASP A 188 2.54 6.22 -2.27
N ASN A 189 3.73 5.72 -1.97
CA ASN A 189 4.97 6.13 -2.66
C ASN A 189 5.48 5.10 -3.69
N TYR A 190 4.90 3.90 -3.74
CA TYR A 190 5.18 2.89 -4.76
C TYR A 190 3.96 2.63 -5.63
N THR A 191 4.21 2.11 -6.83
CA THR A 191 3.18 1.75 -7.82
C THR A 191 2.35 0.55 -7.35
N LYS A 192 2.98 -0.45 -6.73
CA LYS A 192 2.28 -1.64 -6.20
C LYS A 192 2.09 -1.50 -4.70
N THR A 193 0.87 -1.74 -4.22
CA THR A 193 0.55 -1.51 -2.81
C THR A 193 -0.46 -2.51 -2.23
N ASN A 194 -0.43 -2.61 -0.91
CA ASN A 194 -1.41 -3.28 -0.07
C ASN A 194 -2.08 -2.25 0.84
N ASN A 195 -2.34 -1.05 0.32
CA ASN A 195 -2.92 0.04 1.09
C ASN A 195 -4.35 -0.34 1.54
N PRO A 196 -4.58 -0.54 2.86
CA PRO A 196 -5.89 -0.96 3.33
C PRO A 196 -6.96 0.13 3.16
N PHE A 197 -6.55 1.38 2.99
CA PHE A 197 -7.45 2.52 2.84
C PHE A 197 -8.05 2.61 1.42
N THR A 198 -7.40 2.02 0.41
CA THR A 198 -7.87 2.04 -0.98
C THR A 198 -9.22 1.38 -1.15
N LYS A 199 -9.48 0.27 -0.42
CA LYS A 199 -10.78 -0.42 -0.46
C LYS A 199 -11.94 0.45 0.02
N GLY A 200 -11.68 1.33 0.98
CA GLY A 200 -12.68 2.22 1.55
C GLY A 200 -13.12 3.35 0.61
N LEU A 201 -12.47 3.50 -0.54
CA LEU A 201 -12.82 4.49 -1.57
C LEU A 201 -13.86 3.99 -2.59
N ARG A 202 -14.23 2.71 -2.53
CA ARG A 202 -15.30 2.13 -3.39
C ARG A 202 -16.68 2.67 -3.04
#